data_AF-A0ABD2NJR7-F1
#
_entry.id   AF-A0ABD2NJR7-F1
#
_cell.length_a   1.000
_cell.length_b   1.000
_cell.length_c   1.000
_cell.angle_alpha   90.00
_cell.angle_beta   90.00
_cell.angle_gamma   90.00
#
_symmetry.space_group_name_H-M   'P 1'
#
loop_
_entity.id
_entity.type
_entity.pdbx_description
1 polymer ?
#
loop_
_entity_poly.entity_id
_entity_poly.type
_entity_poly.pdbx_seq_one_letter_code
_entity_poly.pdbx_strand_id
1 'polypeptide(L)'
;MQAQIDSLMEEVDRIKTNENVSNKKFISAEVRDTIIRSKNIMKYVLKESSKAEMADRIDDDRREVQKLLTGIDIKPDELLDIVRIGKKNGRDGKSRPANAVFSGLDKVAAILKNKRKIVESSTQNISIG
;
A
#
# COMPACT_ATOMS: atom_id res chain seq x y z
N MET A 1 51.25 9.93 -23.29
CA MET A 1 49.88 9.73 -23.76
C MET A 1 49.33 8.36 -23.36
N GLN A 2 49.97 7.25 -23.70
CA GLN A 2 49.43 5.90 -23.39
C GLN A 2 49.14 5.69 -21.88
N ALA A 3 50.09 6.02 -21.00
CA ALA A 3 49.90 5.89 -19.55
C ALA A 3 48.75 6.73 -18.96
N GLN A 4 48.42 7.87 -19.59
CA GLN A 4 47.27 8.69 -19.16
C GLN A 4 45.95 8.06 -19.61
N ILE A 5 45.92 7.47 -20.81
CA ILE A 5 44.76 6.74 -21.32
C ILE A 5 44.47 5.51 -20.44
N ASP A 6 45.51 4.77 -20.08
CA ASP A 6 45.38 3.57 -19.24
C ASP A 6 44.87 3.94 -17.83
N SER A 7 45.38 5.04 -17.24
CA SER A 7 44.92 5.56 -15.96
C SER A 7 43.45 6.03 -16.00
N LEU A 8 43.03 6.68 -17.08
CA LEU A 8 41.64 7.10 -17.29
C LEU A 8 40.70 5.89 -17.45
N MET A 9 41.16 4.84 -18.12
CA MET A 9 40.38 3.61 -18.26
C MET A 9 40.17 2.87 -16.93
N GLU A 10 41.20 2.79 -16.08
CA GLU A 10 41.05 2.22 -14.73
C GLU A 10 40.05 3.00 -13.87
N GLU A 11 40.05 4.33 -13.99
CA GLU A 11 39.14 5.18 -13.23
C GLU A 11 37.69 5.03 -13.71
N VAL A 12 37.47 4.94 -15.03
CA VAL A 12 36.17 4.63 -15.62
C VAL A 12 35.65 3.27 -15.17
N ASP A 13 36.50 2.25 -15.13
CA ASP A 13 36.10 0.91 -14.68
C ASP A 13 35.79 0.88 -13.18
N ARG A 14 36.56 1.59 -12.34
CA ARG A 14 36.22 1.76 -10.92
C ARG A 14 34.87 2.43 -10.71
N ILE A 15 34.59 3.52 -11.44
CA ILE A 15 33.32 4.26 -11.34
C ILE A 15 32.15 3.37 -11.75
N LYS A 16 32.25 2.69 -12.90
CA LYS A 16 31.22 1.75 -13.37
C LYS A 16 30.97 0.62 -12.38
N THR A 17 32.01 0.12 -11.73
CA THR A 17 31.87 -0.97 -10.76
C THR A 17 31.18 -0.47 -9.48
N ASN A 18 31.54 0.72 -9.00
CA ASN A 18 30.93 1.33 -7.80
C ASN A 18 29.47 1.75 -8.01
N GLU A 19 29.13 2.36 -9.15
CA GLU A 19 27.73 2.70 -9.47
C GLU A 19 26.85 1.45 -9.58
N ASN A 20 27.34 0.39 -10.22
CA ASN A 20 26.61 -0.87 -10.34
C ASN A 20 26.38 -1.55 -8.98
N VAL A 21 27.35 -1.50 -8.06
CA VAL A 21 27.21 -2.06 -6.71
C VAL A 21 26.24 -1.21 -5.87
N SER A 22 26.31 0.12 -5.98
CA SER A 22 25.42 1.04 -5.28
C SER A 22 23.96 0.87 -5.74
N ASN A 23 23.73 0.85 -7.05
CA ASN A 23 22.39 0.67 -7.63
C ASN A 23 21.78 -0.70 -7.27
N LYS A 24 22.57 -1.78 -7.28
CA LYS A 24 22.10 -3.10 -6.83
C LYS A 24 21.71 -3.11 -5.35
N LYS A 25 22.47 -2.42 -4.48
CA LYS A 25 22.13 -2.27 -3.05
C LYS A 25 20.85 -1.46 -2.85
N PHE A 26 20.67 -0.37 -3.59
CA PHE A 26 19.46 0.43 -3.55
C PHE A 26 18.22 -0.36 -3.98
N ILE A 27 18.28 -1.03 -5.14
CA ILE A 27 17.19 -1.84 -5.67
C ILE A 27 16.84 -2.99 -4.71
N SER A 28 17.85 -3.67 -4.14
CA SER A 28 17.60 -4.77 -3.21
C SER A 28 16.98 -4.32 -1.87
N ALA A 29 17.33 -3.13 -1.38
CA ALA A 29 16.69 -2.53 -0.22
C ALA A 29 15.23 -2.15 -0.53
N GLU A 30 14.98 -1.48 -1.66
CA GLU A 30 13.65 -1.07 -2.09
C GLU A 30 12.71 -2.27 -2.32
N VAL A 31 13.21 -3.35 -2.91
CA VAL A 31 12.46 -4.60 -3.10
C VAL A 31 12.11 -5.23 -1.75
N ARG A 32 13.04 -5.25 -0.79
CA ARG A 32 12.73 -5.75 0.58
C ARG A 32 11.67 -4.90 1.26
N ASP A 33 11.78 -3.58 1.17
CA ASP A 33 10.80 -2.66 1.78
C ASP A 33 9.43 -2.80 1.13
N THR A 34 9.38 -3.04 -0.18
CA THR A 34 8.14 -3.32 -0.91
C THR A 34 7.52 -4.64 -0.47
N ILE A 35 8.34 -5.69 -0.31
CA ILE A 35 7.87 -7.00 0.20
C ILE A 35 7.33 -6.85 1.63
N ILE A 36 8.01 -6.11 2.50
CA ILE A 36 7.54 -5.86 3.88
C ILE A 36 6.22 -5.08 3.86
N ARG A 37 6.14 -3.98 3.10
CA ARG A 37 4.90 -3.18 2.97
C ARG A 37 3.74 -3.96 2.37
N SER A 38 3.98 -4.87 1.43
CA SER A 38 2.94 -5.72 0.85
C SER A 38 2.27 -6.66 1.86
N LYS A 39 2.97 -7.03 2.94
CA LYS A 39 2.40 -7.82 4.04
C LYS A 39 1.51 -6.99 4.98
N ASN A 40 1.60 -5.67 4.89
CA ASN A 40 0.79 -4.74 5.67
C ASN A 40 -0.47 -4.27 4.92
N ILE A 41 -0.87 -5.00 3.86
CA ILE A 41 -2.03 -4.64 3.05
C ILE A 41 -3.25 -5.47 3.46
N MET A 42 -4.36 -4.79 3.75
CA MET A 42 -5.67 -5.42 3.94
C MET A 42 -6.62 -5.03 2.82
N LYS A 43 -7.42 -6.00 2.39
CA LYS A 43 -8.44 -5.82 1.35
C LYS A 43 -9.81 -5.59 1.97
N TYR A 44 -10.47 -4.54 1.50
CA TYR A 44 -11.85 -4.19 1.86
C TYR A 44 -12.70 -4.06 0.60
N VAL A 45 -13.99 -4.38 0.70
CA VAL A 45 -14.96 -4.08 -0.35
C VAL A 45 -15.76 -2.88 0.15
N LEU A 46 -15.47 -1.71 -0.40
CA LEU A 46 -16.05 -0.43 -0.02
C LEU A 46 -16.96 0.07 -1.15
N LYS A 47 -18.02 0.80 -0.82
CA LYS A 47 -18.89 1.40 -1.84
C LYS A 47 -18.10 2.42 -2.65
N GLU A 48 -18.21 2.42 -3.98
CA GLU A 48 -17.54 3.45 -4.80
C GLU A 48 -18.10 4.83 -4.48
N SER A 49 -17.21 5.80 -4.25
CA SER A 49 -17.62 7.20 -4.09
C SER A 49 -18.02 7.80 -5.43
N SER A 50 -19.10 8.61 -5.42
CA SER A 50 -19.64 9.33 -6.57
C SER A 50 -18.95 10.68 -6.81
N LYS A 51 -18.01 11.08 -5.95
CA LYS A 51 -17.31 12.36 -6.07
C LYS A 51 -16.45 12.44 -7.34
N ALA A 52 -16.36 13.63 -7.92
CA ALA A 52 -15.62 13.87 -9.15
C ALA A 52 -14.10 13.83 -8.91
N GLU A 53 -13.64 14.56 -7.89
CA GLU A 53 -12.23 14.69 -7.56
C GLU A 53 -11.63 13.39 -7.02
N MET A 54 -10.36 13.13 -7.35
CA MET A 54 -9.68 11.92 -6.88
C MET A 54 -9.37 11.99 -5.38
N ALA A 55 -8.89 13.15 -4.91
CA ALA A 55 -8.56 13.37 -3.50
C ALA A 55 -9.75 13.08 -2.59
N ASP A 56 -10.92 13.65 -2.91
CA ASP A 56 -12.11 13.45 -2.09
C ASP A 56 -12.62 12.00 -2.07
N ARG A 57 -12.38 11.24 -3.14
CA ARG A 57 -12.70 9.81 -3.19
C ARG A 57 -11.78 8.99 -2.29
N ILE A 58 -10.48 9.33 -2.26
CA ILE A 58 -9.51 8.70 -1.37
C ILE A 58 -9.87 9.01 0.09
N ASP A 59 -10.26 10.24 0.40
CA ASP A 59 -10.69 10.64 1.75
C ASP A 59 -11.97 9.93 2.19
N ASP A 60 -12.93 9.73 1.29
CA ASP A 60 -14.12 8.91 1.56
C ASP A 60 -13.73 7.47 1.90
N ASP A 61 -12.86 6.85 1.10
CA ASP A 61 -12.38 5.49 1.33
C ASP A 61 -11.64 5.37 2.67
N ARG A 62 -10.79 6.36 3.01
CA ARG A 62 -10.06 6.44 4.27
C ARG A 62 -10.99 6.50 5.46
N ARG A 63 -12.01 7.34 5.38
CA ARG A 63 -13.03 7.45 6.42
C ARG A 63 -13.84 6.16 6.57
N GLU A 64 -14.18 5.47 5.47
CA GLU A 64 -14.90 4.19 5.57
C GLU A 64 -14.04 3.10 6.22
N VAL A 65 -12.77 2.98 5.84
CA VAL A 65 -11.85 2.02 6.48
C VAL A 65 -11.68 2.34 7.96
N GLN A 66 -11.48 3.61 8.33
CA GLN A 66 -11.39 4.01 9.75
C GLN A 66 -12.66 3.65 10.53
N LYS A 67 -13.84 3.85 9.95
CA LYS A 67 -15.11 3.44 10.56
C LYS A 67 -15.17 1.93 10.79
N LEU A 68 -14.76 1.12 9.83
CA LEU A 68 -14.72 -0.35 9.98
C LEU A 68 -13.74 -0.81 11.07
N LEU A 69 -12.72 -0.01 11.34
CA LEU A 69 -11.70 -0.28 12.34
C LEU A 69 -12.03 0.32 13.71
N THR A 70 -13.20 0.97 13.87
CA THR A 70 -13.65 1.51 15.15
C THR A 70 -13.70 0.40 16.20
N GLY A 71 -13.02 0.61 17.35
CA GLY A 71 -12.89 -0.40 18.40
C GLY A 71 -11.67 -1.31 18.28
N ILE A 72 -10.86 -1.12 17.23
CA ILE A 72 -9.48 -1.63 17.14
C ILE A 72 -8.57 -0.44 17.42
N ASP A 73 -7.58 -0.61 18.28
CA ASP A 73 -6.60 0.41 18.63
C ASP A 73 -5.63 0.68 17.46
N ILE A 74 -6.15 1.36 16.43
CA ILE A 74 -5.41 1.79 15.25
C ILE A 74 -5.49 3.31 15.19
N LYS A 75 -4.33 3.94 15.25
CA LYS A 75 -4.23 5.39 15.18
C LYS A 75 -4.39 5.89 13.73
N PRO A 76 -4.85 7.13 13.51
CA PRO A 76 -5.05 7.65 12.15
C PRO A 76 -3.80 7.65 11.27
N ASP A 77 -2.62 7.85 11.86
CA ASP A 77 -1.30 7.84 11.20
C ASP A 77 -0.80 6.43 10.86
N GLU A 78 -1.43 5.38 11.38
CA GLU A 78 -1.08 3.99 11.10
C GLU A 78 -1.71 3.47 9.82
N LEU A 79 -2.72 4.17 9.28
CA LEU A 79 -3.31 3.93 7.96
C LEU A 79 -2.62 4.85 6.94
N LEU A 80 -1.61 4.31 6.26
CA LEU A 80 -0.72 5.08 5.39
C LEU A 80 -1.37 5.47 4.08
N ASP A 81 -2.07 4.53 3.43
CA ASP A 81 -2.63 4.76 2.10
C ASP A 81 -3.81 3.82 1.81
N ILE A 82 -4.67 4.21 0.86
CA ILE A 82 -5.74 3.38 0.32
C ILE A 82 -5.77 3.47 -1.20
N VAL A 83 -5.68 2.31 -1.85
CA VAL A 83 -5.69 2.21 -3.31
C VAL A 83 -6.75 1.21 -3.76
N ARG A 84 -7.67 1.65 -4.61
CA ARG A 84 -8.62 0.75 -5.28
C ARG A 84 -7.95 0.00 -6.42
N ILE A 85 -8.16 -1.31 -6.47
CA ILE A 85 -7.55 -2.19 -7.48
C ILE A 85 -8.56 -2.54 -8.57
N GLY A 86 -8.14 -2.39 -9.82
CA GLY A 86 -8.93 -2.74 -11.00
C GLY A 86 -9.58 -1.55 -11.70
N LYS A 87 -10.16 -1.84 -12.87
CA LYS A 87 -10.82 -0.82 -13.71
C LYS A 87 -12.16 -0.41 -13.11
N LYS A 88 -12.40 0.89 -13.00
CA LYS A 88 -13.71 1.45 -12.62
C LYS A 88 -14.75 0.86 -13.60
N ASN A 89 -15.84 0.31 -13.06
CA ASN A 89 -16.90 -0.40 -13.81
C ASN A 89 -16.48 -1.77 -14.41
N GLY A 90 -15.41 -2.40 -13.93
CA GLY A 90 -14.99 -3.73 -14.40
C GLY A 90 -15.85 -4.87 -13.84
N ARG A 91 -16.62 -5.51 -14.73
CA ARG A 91 -17.55 -6.66 -14.55
C ARG A 91 -18.64 -6.48 -13.46
N ASP A 92 -19.89 -6.49 -13.92
CA ASP A 92 -21.11 -6.75 -13.15
C ASP A 92 -21.52 -5.71 -12.09
N GLY A 93 -21.14 -4.44 -12.24
CA GLY A 93 -21.60 -3.37 -11.35
C GLY A 93 -21.11 -3.48 -9.90
N LYS A 94 -20.12 -4.35 -9.63
CA LYS A 94 -19.54 -4.55 -8.30
C LYS A 94 -18.54 -3.43 -7.97
N SER A 95 -18.51 -3.03 -6.70
CA SER A 95 -17.51 -2.07 -6.21
C SER A 95 -16.12 -2.69 -6.23
N ARG A 96 -15.10 -1.91 -6.61
CA ARG A 96 -13.73 -2.41 -6.62
C ARG A 96 -13.20 -2.62 -5.20
N PRO A 97 -12.36 -3.63 -4.99
CA PRO A 97 -11.68 -3.78 -3.71
C PRO A 97 -10.71 -2.62 -3.48
N ALA A 98 -10.67 -2.16 -2.24
CA ALA A 98 -9.72 -1.19 -1.72
C ALA A 98 -8.63 -1.91 -0.93
N ASN A 99 -7.37 -1.68 -1.29
CA ASN A 99 -6.20 -2.08 -0.52
C ASN A 99 -5.88 -0.96 0.46
N ALA A 100 -6.00 -1.22 1.75
CA ALA A 100 -5.52 -0.33 2.81
C ALA A 100 -4.12 -0.77 3.23
N VAL A 101 -3.17 0.17 3.26
CA VAL A 101 -1.77 -0.06 3.63
C VAL A 101 -1.55 0.46 5.04
N PHE A 102 -1.04 -0.42 5.91
CA PHE A 102 -0.76 -0.08 7.31
C PHE A 102 0.75 0.10 7.57
N SER A 103 1.07 0.86 8.60
CA SER A 103 2.45 1.10 9.03
C SER A 103 3.18 -0.17 9.50
N GLY A 104 2.44 -1.16 10.02
CA GLY A 104 3.01 -2.36 10.62
C GLY A 104 2.18 -3.63 10.44
N LEU A 105 2.87 -4.78 10.51
CA LEU A 105 2.27 -6.10 10.40
C LEU A 105 1.47 -6.48 11.65
N ASP A 106 1.87 -5.96 12.81
CA ASP A 106 1.16 -6.07 14.08
C ASP A 106 -0.26 -5.51 13.97
N LYS A 107 -0.45 -4.41 13.23
CA LYS A 107 -1.77 -3.81 12.98
C LYS A 107 -2.62 -4.71 12.12
N VAL A 108 -2.08 -5.23 11.02
CA VAL A 108 -2.78 -6.21 10.19
C VAL A 108 -3.16 -7.44 11.00
N ALA A 109 -2.28 -7.95 11.87
CA ALA A 109 -2.58 -9.06 12.75
C ALA A 109 -3.70 -8.74 13.76
N ALA A 110 -3.72 -7.53 14.34
CA ALA A 110 -4.77 -7.08 15.23
C ALA A 110 -6.14 -7.00 14.52
N ILE A 111 -6.17 -6.50 13.28
CA ILE A 111 -7.37 -6.45 12.44
C ILE A 111 -7.87 -7.88 12.16
N LEU A 112 -6.98 -8.77 11.73
CA LEU A 112 -7.34 -10.15 11.41
C LEU A 112 -7.88 -10.91 12.63
N LYS A 113 -7.28 -10.71 13.81
CA LYS A 113 -7.76 -11.30 15.07
C LYS A 113 -9.18 -10.83 15.44
N ASN A 114 -9.52 -9.57 15.11
CA ASN A 114 -10.82 -8.99 15.40
C ASN A 114 -11.80 -9.04 14.21
N LYS A 115 -11.46 -9.72 13.13
CA LYS A 115 -12.23 -9.74 11.88
C LYS A 115 -13.71 -10.10 12.08
N ARG A 116 -14.03 -11.04 12.98
CA ARG A 116 -15.43 -11.42 13.25
C ARG A 116 -16.26 -10.24 13.76
N LYS A 117 -15.72 -9.49 14.73
CA LYS A 117 -16.38 -8.28 15.26
C LYS A 117 -16.61 -7.24 14.16
N ILE A 118 -15.60 -7.02 13.31
CA ILE A 118 -15.71 -6.07 12.18
C ILE A 118 -16.82 -6.49 11.21
N VAL A 119 -16.88 -7.78 10.87
CA VAL A 119 -17.91 -8.32 9.95
C VAL A 119 -19.30 -8.19 10.56
N GLU A 120 -19.47 -8.54 11.84
CA GLU A 120 -20.76 -8.44 12.54
C GLU A 120 -21.26 -6.99 12.65
N SER A 121 -20.36 -6.02 12.90
CA SER A 121 -20.69 -4.60 12.92
C SER A 121 -21.01 -4.03 11.53
N SER A 122 -20.53 -4.65 10.45
CA SER A 122 -20.82 -4.22 9.07
C SER A 122 -22.10 -4.83 8.49
N THR A 123 -22.52 -6.03 8.93
CA THR A 123 -23.83 -6.61 8.57
C THR A 123 -25.01 -5.94 9.28
N GLN A 124 -24.82 -5.32 10.45
CA GLN A 124 -25.90 -4.59 11.14
C GLN A 124 -26.36 -3.33 10.40
N ASN A 125 -25.59 -2.83 9.43
CA ASN A 125 -25.98 -1.69 8.58
C ASN A 125 -26.73 -2.12 7.28
N ILE A 126 -27.06 -3.41 7.13
CA ILE A 126 -27.93 -3.93 6.06
C ILE A 126 -29.10 -4.66 6.72
N SER A 127 -29.94 -3.91 7.45
CA SER A 127 -31.33 -4.29 7.71
C SER A 127 -32.20 -3.44 6.80
N ILE A 128 -32.60 -4.00 5.67
CA ILE A 128 -33.64 -3.45 4.82
C ILE A 128 -34.95 -3.97 5.42
N GLY A 129 -35.70 -3.07 6.06
CA GLY A 129 -37.14 -3.22 6.23
C GLY A 129 -37.87 -3.02 4.91
#